data_AF-A0A2H9P7V6-F1
#
_entry.id   AF-A0A2H9P7V6-F1
#
_cell.length_a   1.000
_cell.length_b   1.000
_cell.length_c   1.000
_cell.angle_alpha   90.00
_cell.angle_beta   90.00
_cell.angle_gamma   90.00
#
_symmetry.space_group_name_H-M   'P 1'
#
loop_
_entity.id
_entity.type
_entity.pdbx_description
1 polymer ?
#
loop_
_entity_poly.entity_id
_entity_poly.type
_entity_poly.pdbx_seq_one_letter_code
_entity_poly.pdbx_strand_id
1 'polypeptide(L)'
;MEFDLPLGPWKQLFSAQWDGHPVSLQENREGYLLLLLFEEDAGKTTGAVALLSKAFAFKGDPSKALAAADAVFIKKAVEATHSFALVQARPRYAAFEQEALAQAVREAYSEISGATLAGIEAKQLGDASPEERDALLGDPFSLFSVSAHSLAKPKQRTAFGSSSLGKPVFADGYSLYAVTGADERERFNYLRLLAEDALLEGANVLAIDECNGNWAF
;
A
#
# COMPACT_ATOMS: atom_id res chain seq x y z
N MET A 1 -11.09 20.01 -12.94
CA MET A 1 -11.58 20.88 -11.87
C MET A 1 -10.70 20.60 -10.67
N GLU A 2 -10.15 21.62 -10.02
CA GLU A 2 -9.28 21.45 -8.85
C GLU A 2 -10.16 21.67 -7.62
N PHE A 3 -10.43 20.60 -6.86
CA PHE A 3 -11.22 20.71 -5.63
C PHE A 3 -10.34 21.32 -4.54
N ASP A 4 -10.91 22.25 -3.76
CA ASP A 4 -10.25 22.80 -2.58
C ASP A 4 -10.45 21.85 -1.40
N LEU A 5 -9.71 20.75 -1.40
CA LEU A 5 -9.82 19.74 -0.37
C LEU A 5 -9.09 20.19 0.90
N PRO A 6 -9.66 19.93 2.09
CA PRO A 6 -9.03 20.28 3.35
C PRO A 6 -7.67 19.60 3.48
N LEU A 7 -6.79 20.18 4.31
CA LEU A 7 -5.41 19.71 4.53
C LEU A 7 -4.50 19.86 3.30
N GLY A 8 -4.96 20.61 2.30
CA GLY A 8 -4.13 21.03 1.17
C GLY A 8 -3.04 22.04 1.57
N PRO A 9 -2.19 22.45 0.62
CA PRO A 9 -2.28 22.15 -0.80
C PRO A 9 -1.95 20.69 -1.11
N TRP A 10 -2.69 20.11 -2.05
CA TRP A 10 -2.49 18.76 -2.55
C TRP A 10 -1.68 18.80 -3.84
N LYS A 11 -0.63 17.99 -3.91
CA LYS A 11 0.17 17.76 -5.12
C LYS A 11 -0.25 16.42 -5.72
N GLN A 12 -0.74 16.44 -6.96
CA GLN A 12 -0.98 15.20 -7.69
C GLN A 12 0.35 14.49 -7.97
N LEU A 13 0.46 13.25 -7.51
CA LEU A 13 1.60 12.38 -7.73
C LEU A 13 1.40 11.53 -8.99
N PHE A 14 0.18 11.03 -9.18
CA PHE A 14 -0.12 10.08 -10.23
C PHE A 14 -1.60 10.12 -10.64
N SER A 15 -1.88 9.75 -11.88
CA SER A 15 -3.22 9.54 -12.43
C SER A 15 -3.20 8.34 -13.38
N ALA A 16 -4.19 7.45 -13.28
CA ALA A 16 -4.35 6.29 -14.15
C ALA A 16 -5.81 5.80 -14.17
N GLN A 17 -6.01 4.58 -14.67
CA GLN A 17 -7.27 3.85 -14.60
C GLN A 17 -7.09 2.53 -13.87
N TRP A 18 -8.08 2.15 -13.07
CA TRP A 18 -8.19 0.85 -12.42
C TRP A 18 -9.53 0.25 -12.84
N ASP A 19 -9.50 -0.84 -13.62
CA ASP A 19 -10.71 -1.51 -14.11
C ASP A 19 -11.69 -0.53 -14.82
N GLY A 20 -11.13 0.35 -15.65
CA GLY A 20 -11.89 1.39 -16.35
C GLY A 20 -12.25 2.62 -15.52
N HIS A 21 -12.04 2.59 -14.20
CA HIS A 21 -12.30 3.73 -13.32
C HIS A 21 -11.08 4.65 -13.21
N PRO A 22 -11.22 5.97 -13.43
CA PRO A 22 -10.11 6.89 -13.20
C PRO A 22 -9.66 6.88 -11.74
N VAL A 23 -8.36 6.92 -11.52
CA VAL A 23 -7.74 6.99 -10.20
C VAL A 23 -6.75 8.13 -10.15
N SER A 24 -6.73 8.86 -9.04
CA SER A 24 -5.67 9.83 -8.75
C SER A 24 -5.05 9.57 -7.38
N LEU A 25 -3.73 9.75 -7.28
CA LEU A 25 -3.02 9.80 -6.01
C LEU A 25 -2.44 11.20 -5.80
N GLN A 26 -2.67 11.74 -4.61
CA GLN A 26 -2.21 13.06 -4.22
C GLN A 26 -1.48 13.01 -2.89
N GLU A 27 -0.58 13.96 -2.65
CA GLU A 27 0.13 14.11 -1.40
C GLU A 27 0.04 15.56 -0.90
N ASN A 28 -0.09 15.76 0.42
CA ASN A 28 0.05 17.08 1.03
C ASN A 28 1.43 17.29 1.68
N ARG A 29 1.71 18.52 2.14
CA ARG A 29 3.00 18.87 2.75
C ARG A 29 3.37 18.05 3.99
N GLU A 30 2.37 17.60 4.73
CA GLU A 30 2.58 16.79 5.92
C GLU A 30 2.86 15.32 5.56
N GLY A 31 2.76 14.92 4.29
CA GLY A 31 3.00 13.55 3.85
C GLY A 31 1.79 12.62 4.07
N TYR A 32 0.58 13.18 4.10
CA TYR A 32 -0.63 12.40 3.90
C TYR A 32 -0.79 12.08 2.42
N LEU A 33 -1.24 10.87 2.14
CA LEU A 33 -1.51 10.39 0.79
C LEU A 33 -3.02 10.21 0.62
N LEU A 34 -3.59 10.80 -0.43
CA LEU A 34 -5.01 10.72 -0.75
C LEU A 34 -5.20 10.01 -2.09
N LEU A 35 -5.79 8.82 -2.04
CA LEU A 35 -6.24 8.10 -3.22
C LEU A 35 -7.72 8.46 -3.48
N LEU A 36 -8.03 8.83 -4.72
CA LEU A 36 -9.39 8.99 -5.22
C LEU A 36 -9.63 8.01 -6.36
N LEU A 37 -10.60 7.13 -6.21
CA LEU A 37 -11.14 6.28 -7.26
C LEU A 37 -12.47 6.87 -7.72
N PHE A 38 -12.56 7.30 -8.97
CA PHE A 38 -13.73 8.00 -9.50
C PHE A 38 -14.76 7.03 -10.09
N GLU A 39 -16.01 7.22 -9.71
CA GLU A 39 -17.16 6.55 -10.33
C GLU A 39 -17.61 7.37 -11.54
N GLU A 40 -17.80 6.70 -12.68
CA GLU A 40 -18.35 7.32 -13.88
C GLU A 40 -19.64 6.61 -14.30
N ASP A 41 -20.68 7.40 -14.55
CA ASP A 41 -21.94 6.95 -15.15
C ASP A 41 -22.22 7.77 -16.42
N ALA A 42 -22.51 7.09 -17.52
CA ALA A 42 -22.76 7.68 -18.84
C ALA A 42 -21.75 8.77 -19.27
N GLY A 43 -20.47 8.56 -18.95
CA GLY A 43 -19.37 9.49 -19.28
C GLY A 43 -19.30 10.74 -18.39
N LYS A 44 -19.95 10.73 -17.23
CA LYS A 44 -19.85 11.79 -16.21
C LYS A 44 -19.40 11.19 -14.88
N THR A 45 -18.46 11.86 -14.22
CA THR A 45 -18.07 11.51 -12.86
C THR A 45 -19.21 11.81 -11.89
N THR A 46 -19.73 10.79 -11.22
CA THR A 46 -20.87 10.87 -10.29
C THR A 46 -20.43 10.85 -8.83
N GLY A 47 -19.33 10.18 -8.54
CA GLY A 47 -18.81 10.03 -7.20
C GLY A 47 -17.32 9.73 -7.17
N ALA A 48 -16.77 9.64 -5.97
CA ALA A 48 -15.45 9.09 -5.74
C ALA A 48 -15.37 8.35 -4.40
N VAL A 49 -14.57 7.30 -4.37
CA VAL A 49 -14.09 6.70 -3.13
C VAL A 49 -12.78 7.37 -2.76
N ALA A 50 -12.74 7.98 -1.58
CA ALA A 50 -11.57 8.59 -0.98
C ALA A 50 -10.95 7.67 0.06
N LEU A 51 -9.64 7.44 -0.05
CA LEU A 51 -8.85 6.72 0.94
C LEU A 51 -7.65 7.59 1.34
N LEU A 52 -7.62 7.98 2.60
CA LEU A 52 -6.55 8.79 3.18
C LEU A 52 -5.60 7.91 3.99
N SER A 53 -4.30 8.09 3.77
CA SER A 53 -3.23 7.38 4.48
C SER A 53 -2.26 8.36 5.10
N LYS A 54 -1.88 8.13 6.36
CA LYS A 54 -0.77 8.83 7.02
C LYS A 54 0.48 7.95 6.92
N ALA A 55 1.49 8.45 6.22
CA ALA A 55 2.72 7.70 5.97
C ALA A 55 3.83 8.07 6.95
N PHE A 56 4.55 7.06 7.43
CA PHE A 56 5.72 7.20 8.29
C PHE A 56 6.91 6.48 7.68
N ALA A 57 8.09 7.09 7.76
CA ALA A 57 9.36 6.40 7.60
C ALA A 57 9.87 5.99 8.98
N PHE A 58 10.35 4.76 9.14
CA PHE A 58 10.82 4.26 10.43
C PHE A 58 12.08 3.42 10.32
N LYS A 59 12.78 3.27 11.45
CA LYS A 59 13.93 2.38 11.60
C LYS A 59 13.64 1.30 12.64
N GLY A 60 14.19 0.11 12.40
CA GLY A 60 14.09 -1.02 13.32
C GLY A 60 13.03 -2.04 12.90
N ASP A 61 12.55 -2.80 13.89
CA ASP A 61 11.69 -3.95 13.70
C ASP A 61 10.21 -3.54 13.85
N PRO A 62 9.37 -3.68 12.80
CA PRO A 62 7.97 -3.31 12.85
C PRO A 62 7.16 -4.12 13.87
N SER A 63 7.61 -5.31 14.26
CA SER A 63 6.93 -6.11 15.30
C SER A 63 6.91 -5.43 16.67
N LYS A 64 7.80 -4.44 16.88
CA LYS A 64 7.88 -3.62 18.10
C LYS A 64 7.00 -2.38 18.04
N ALA A 65 6.42 -2.08 16.88
CA ALA A 65 5.49 -0.97 16.75
C ALA A 65 4.20 -1.33 17.49
N LEU A 66 3.94 -0.64 18.60
CA LEU A 66 2.61 -0.59 19.20
C LEU A 66 1.79 0.36 18.33
N ALA A 67 1.32 -0.16 17.19
CA ALA A 67 0.47 0.61 16.30
C ALA A 67 -0.87 0.86 17.01
N ALA A 68 -1.23 2.14 17.19
CA ALA A 68 -2.53 2.52 17.75
C ALA A 68 -3.71 2.25 16.77
N ALA A 69 -3.41 1.89 15.53
CA ALA A 69 -4.36 1.61 14.45
C ALA A 69 -3.77 0.60 13.45
N ASP A 70 -4.64 -0.03 12.65
CA ASP A 70 -4.30 -0.97 11.58
C ASP A 70 -3.33 -0.35 10.57
N ALA A 71 -2.02 -0.57 10.77
CA ALA A 71 -0.96 -0.01 9.94
C ALA A 71 -0.46 -1.05 8.92
N VAL A 72 -0.31 -0.63 7.66
CA VAL A 72 0.37 -1.42 6.63
C VAL A 72 1.86 -1.13 6.70
N PHE A 73 2.68 -2.14 7.01
CA PHE A 73 4.13 -2.03 7.00
C PHE A 73 4.68 -2.41 5.62
N ILE A 74 5.54 -1.54 5.09
CA ILE A 74 6.12 -1.66 3.75
C ILE A 74 7.63 -1.56 3.89
N LYS A 75 8.36 -2.48 3.27
CA LYS A 75 9.81 -2.42 3.17
C LYS A 75 10.19 -2.36 1.69
N LYS A 76 10.90 -1.31 1.29
CA LYS A 76 11.38 -1.14 -0.09
C LYS A 76 12.90 -1.22 -0.11
N ALA A 77 13.44 -2.06 -0.98
CA ALA A 77 14.87 -2.23 -1.19
C ALA A 77 15.16 -1.97 -2.68
N VAL A 78 15.59 -0.76 -2.99
CA VAL A 78 16.02 -0.38 -4.34
C VAL A 78 17.55 -0.27 -4.35
N GLU A 79 18.09 0.83 -3.84
CA GLU A 79 19.54 1.01 -3.61
C GLU A 79 19.89 0.90 -2.12
N ALA A 80 19.02 1.43 -1.27
CA ALA A 80 19.01 1.25 0.17
C ALA A 80 17.67 0.63 0.61
N THR A 81 17.68 0.01 1.79
CA THR A 81 16.50 -0.57 2.40
C THR A 81 15.82 0.47 3.29
N HIS A 82 14.61 0.87 2.91
CA HIS A 82 13.77 1.78 3.69
C HIS A 82 12.53 1.05 4.19
N SER A 83 12.05 1.44 5.37
CA SER A 83 10.86 0.86 5.99
C SER A 83 9.84 1.97 6.26
N PHE A 84 8.59 1.68 5.93
CA PHE A 84 7.49 2.61 5.99
C PHE A 84 6.27 1.97 6.63
N ALA A 85 5.44 2.78 7.26
CA ALA A 85 4.16 2.37 7.79
C ALA A 85 3.09 3.33 7.29
N LEU A 86 1.99 2.78 6.79
CA LEU A 86 0.82 3.53 6.35
C LEU A 86 -0.32 3.25 7.32
N VAL A 87 -0.74 4.28 8.05
CA VAL A 87 -1.98 4.21 8.84
C VAL A 87 -3.11 4.71 7.95
N GLN A 88 -4.04 3.82 7.62
CA GLN A 88 -5.11 4.10 6.67
C GLN A 88 -6.40 4.44 7.41
N ALA A 89 -7.09 5.48 6.95
CA ALA A 89 -8.48 5.71 7.31
C ALA A 89 -9.37 4.70 6.58
N ARG A 90 -10.63 4.56 7.01
CA ARG A 90 -11.58 3.75 6.24
C ARG A 90 -11.88 4.43 4.89
N PRO A 91 -12.01 3.65 3.79
CA PRO A 91 -12.46 4.20 2.52
C PRO A 91 -13.85 4.82 2.65
N ARG A 92 -14.07 6.00 2.05
CA ARG A 92 -15.33 6.73 2.10
C ARG A 92 -15.80 7.09 0.71
N TYR A 93 -17.01 6.69 0.37
CA TYR A 93 -17.67 7.16 -0.85
C TYR A 93 -18.27 8.55 -0.63
N ALA A 94 -18.12 9.43 -1.61
CA ALA A 94 -18.77 10.74 -1.65
C ALA A 94 -19.27 11.03 -3.07
N ALA A 95 -20.38 11.76 -3.16
CA ALA A 95 -20.81 12.35 -4.43
C ALA A 95 -19.72 13.28 -4.98
N PHE A 96 -19.66 13.42 -6.30
CA PHE A 96 -18.67 14.28 -6.97
C PHE A 96 -19.04 15.77 -6.85
N GLU A 97 -19.06 16.25 -5.61
CA GLU A 97 -19.40 17.60 -5.20
C GLU A 97 -18.37 18.08 -4.17
N GLN A 98 -17.99 19.36 -4.25
CA GLN A 98 -16.92 19.94 -3.42
C GLN A 98 -17.13 19.72 -1.91
N GLU A 99 -18.34 19.96 -1.40
CA GLU A 99 -18.60 19.82 0.04
C GLU A 99 -18.61 18.35 0.47
N ALA A 100 -19.17 17.46 -0.35
CA ALA A 100 -19.22 16.03 -0.05
C ALA A 100 -17.82 15.42 0.00
N LEU A 101 -16.97 15.72 -0.98
CA LEU A 101 -15.57 15.28 -0.99
C LEU A 101 -14.77 15.89 0.15
N ALA A 102 -14.93 17.20 0.41
CA ALA A 102 -14.26 17.86 1.53
C ALA A 102 -14.64 17.21 2.86
N GLN A 103 -15.93 16.91 3.07
CA GLN A 103 -16.40 16.26 4.29
C GLN A 103 -15.82 14.85 4.45
N ALA A 104 -15.80 14.04 3.38
CA ALA A 104 -15.21 12.70 3.41
C ALA A 104 -13.72 12.74 3.80
N VAL A 105 -12.96 13.73 3.30
CA VAL A 105 -11.54 13.92 3.67
C VAL A 105 -11.39 14.37 5.12
N ARG A 106 -12.25 15.28 5.64
CA ARG A 106 -12.21 15.70 7.06
C ARG A 106 -12.45 14.52 7.99
N GLU A 107 -13.43 13.69 7.67
CA GLU A 107 -13.76 12.50 8.46
C GLU A 107 -12.66 11.45 8.40
N ALA A 108 -12.08 11.20 7.22
CA ALA A 108 -10.93 10.31 7.09
C ALA A 108 -9.75 10.83 7.91
N TYR A 109 -9.48 12.14 7.89
CA TYR A 109 -8.41 12.74 8.68
C TYR A 109 -8.63 12.65 10.19
N SER A 110 -9.86 12.88 10.68
CA SER A 110 -10.13 12.79 12.11
C SER A 110 -9.88 11.39 12.67
N GLU A 111 -10.03 10.34 11.85
CA GLU A 111 -9.70 8.95 12.22
C GLU A 111 -8.20 8.71 12.45
N ILE A 112 -7.34 9.30 11.61
CA ILE A 112 -5.90 8.94 11.57
C ILE A 112 -4.95 10.06 11.98
N SER A 113 -5.43 11.29 12.17
CA SER A 113 -4.60 12.44 12.54
C SER A 113 -3.77 12.20 13.81
N GLY A 114 -4.39 11.60 14.82
CA GLY A 114 -3.76 11.22 16.08
C GLY A 114 -2.90 9.96 16.04
N ALA A 115 -2.84 9.26 14.90
CA ALA A 115 -2.07 8.03 14.79
C ALA A 115 -0.57 8.31 14.95
N THR A 116 0.07 7.46 15.76
CA THR A 116 1.51 7.44 16.01
C THR A 116 2.01 6.01 16.01
N LEU A 117 3.30 5.82 15.75
CA LEU A 117 3.96 4.52 15.82
C LEU A 117 4.78 4.44 17.11
N ALA A 118 4.10 4.14 18.22
CA ALA A 118 4.77 4.02 19.51
C ALA A 118 5.71 2.80 19.54
N GLY A 119 6.83 2.91 20.26
CA GLY A 119 7.80 1.81 20.41
C GLY A 119 8.84 1.70 19.29
N ILE A 120 8.74 2.52 18.23
CA ILE A 120 9.76 2.62 17.18
C ILE A 120 10.07 4.09 16.86
N GLU A 121 11.29 4.35 16.41
CA GLU A 121 11.67 5.67 15.92
C GLU A 121 11.08 5.86 14.52
N ALA A 122 10.01 6.66 14.45
CA ALA A 122 9.30 6.96 13.23
C ALA A 122 9.15 8.48 13.06
N LYS A 123 9.23 8.93 11.82
CA LYS A 123 8.96 10.30 11.39
C LYS A 123 7.91 10.29 10.30
N GLN A 124 7.07 11.31 10.28
CA GLN A 124 6.06 11.43 9.23
C GLN A 124 6.75 11.66 7.88
N LEU A 125 6.14 11.22 6.78
CA LEU A 125 6.73 11.31 5.45
C LEU A 125 7.04 12.77 5.04
N GLY A 126 6.27 13.75 5.54
CA GLY A 126 6.57 15.18 5.35
C GLY A 126 7.93 15.61 5.91
N ASP A 127 8.40 14.95 6.96
CA ASP A 127 9.70 15.21 7.62
C ASP A 127 10.79 14.22 7.17
N ALA A 128 10.47 13.31 6.26
CA ALA A 128 11.43 12.33 5.74
C ALA A 128 12.41 12.99 4.73
N SER A 129 13.59 12.37 4.59
CA SER A 129 14.57 12.83 3.59
C SER A 129 14.02 12.66 2.18
N PRO A 130 14.52 13.42 1.19
CA PRO A 130 14.12 13.25 -0.21
C PRO A 130 14.27 11.81 -0.70
N GLU A 131 15.36 11.13 -0.33
CA GLU A 131 15.61 9.74 -0.65
C GLU A 131 14.53 8.79 -0.11
N GLU A 132 14.14 8.92 1.17
CA GLU A 132 13.07 8.11 1.76
C GLU A 132 11.72 8.40 1.10
N ARG A 133 11.46 9.67 0.76
CA ARG A 133 10.22 10.08 0.07
C ARG A 133 10.16 9.47 -1.33
N ASP A 134 11.23 9.60 -2.10
CA ASP A 134 11.33 9.05 -3.44
C ASP A 134 11.28 7.51 -3.43
N ALA A 135 11.88 6.87 -2.42
CA ALA A 135 11.79 5.42 -2.26
C ALA A 135 10.34 4.95 -2.03
N LEU A 136 9.55 5.65 -1.22
CA LEU A 136 8.14 5.31 -1.03
C LEU A 136 7.32 5.63 -2.29
N LEU A 137 7.48 6.82 -2.86
CA LEU A 137 6.62 7.35 -3.92
C LEU A 137 7.02 6.92 -5.33
N GLY A 138 8.19 6.33 -5.53
CA GLY A 138 8.66 5.83 -6.84
C GLY A 138 7.81 4.68 -7.40
N ASP A 139 7.03 4.02 -6.55
CA ASP A 139 5.95 3.12 -6.96
C ASP A 139 4.74 3.38 -6.06
N PRO A 140 3.85 4.31 -6.45
CA PRO A 140 2.71 4.74 -5.65
C PRO A 140 1.51 3.78 -5.72
N PHE A 141 1.40 2.98 -6.78
CA PHE A 141 0.24 2.10 -7.00
C PHE A 141 0.26 0.91 -6.04
N SER A 142 1.43 0.32 -5.79
CA SER A 142 1.57 -0.79 -4.84
C SER A 142 1.22 -0.41 -3.40
N LEU A 143 1.29 0.89 -3.05
CA LEU A 143 0.98 1.38 -1.70
C LEU A 143 -0.49 1.21 -1.29
N PHE A 144 -1.39 1.16 -2.27
CA PHE A 144 -2.84 1.07 -2.05
C PHE A 144 -3.43 -0.27 -2.49
N SER A 145 -2.60 -1.15 -3.05
CA SER A 145 -2.96 -2.53 -3.37
C SER A 145 -3.05 -3.42 -2.11
N VAL A 146 -2.63 -2.91 -0.96
CA VAL A 146 -2.61 -3.63 0.32
C VAL A 146 -3.41 -2.83 1.34
N SER A 147 -4.45 -3.46 1.90
CA SER A 147 -5.21 -2.91 3.02
C SER A 147 -4.87 -3.68 4.30
N ALA A 148 -4.64 -2.95 5.39
CA ALA A 148 -4.41 -3.56 6.71
C ALA A 148 -5.61 -4.41 7.18
N HIS A 149 -6.80 -4.16 6.63
CA HIS A 149 -8.02 -4.92 6.94
C HIS A 149 -8.08 -6.32 6.31
N SER A 150 -7.12 -6.69 5.45
CA SER A 150 -7.12 -7.94 4.68
C SER A 150 -6.15 -9.01 5.21
N LEU A 151 -5.18 -8.64 6.05
CA LEU A 151 -4.07 -9.53 6.37
C LEU A 151 -4.37 -10.37 7.62
N ALA A 152 -4.92 -11.56 7.41
CA ALA A 152 -4.87 -12.62 8.41
C ALA A 152 -3.40 -12.92 8.77
N LYS A 153 -3.09 -13.15 10.05
CA LYS A 153 -1.73 -13.56 10.45
C LYS A 153 -1.45 -14.96 9.88
N PRO A 154 -0.32 -15.18 9.19
CA PRO A 154 0.01 -16.50 8.71
C PRO A 154 0.25 -17.47 9.85
N LYS A 155 -0.10 -18.74 9.60
CA LYS A 155 0.06 -19.82 10.57
C LYS A 155 1.46 -20.41 10.52
N GLN A 156 2.19 -20.26 9.43
CA GLN A 156 3.55 -20.75 9.19
C GLN A 156 4.42 -19.71 8.44
N ARG A 157 5.73 -19.96 8.35
CA ARG A 157 6.68 -19.10 7.65
C ARG A 157 7.02 -19.74 6.30
N THR A 158 6.80 -19.02 5.20
CA THR A 158 7.14 -19.48 3.85
C THR A 158 8.67 -19.59 3.68
N ALA A 159 9.18 -20.72 3.19
CA ALA A 159 10.59 -20.87 2.86
C ALA A 159 10.85 -20.51 1.39
N PHE A 160 11.65 -19.47 1.13
CA PHE A 160 11.95 -19.03 -0.24
C PHE A 160 13.08 -19.82 -0.90
N GLY A 161 13.95 -20.44 -0.11
CA GLY A 161 15.12 -21.12 -0.63
C GLY A 161 16.19 -21.28 0.43
N SER A 162 17.43 -21.44 0.00
CA SER A 162 18.58 -21.59 0.88
C SER A 162 19.56 -20.45 0.70
N SER A 163 20.16 -19.99 1.79
CA SER A 163 21.28 -19.07 1.78
C SER A 163 22.52 -19.71 1.15
N SER A 164 23.56 -18.91 0.89
CA SER A 164 24.88 -19.39 0.42
C SER A 164 25.56 -20.40 1.36
N LEU A 165 25.05 -20.53 2.60
CA LEU A 165 25.50 -21.49 3.61
C LEU A 165 24.59 -22.72 3.71
N GLY A 166 23.64 -22.89 2.79
CA GLY A 166 22.71 -24.01 2.75
C GLY A 166 21.60 -23.97 3.83
N LYS A 167 21.43 -22.84 4.52
CA LYS A 167 20.36 -22.69 5.53
C LYS A 167 19.09 -22.14 4.89
N PRO A 168 17.90 -22.66 5.24
CA PRO A 168 16.65 -22.16 4.70
C PRO A 168 16.44 -20.69 5.07
N VAL A 169 15.98 -19.91 4.11
CA VAL A 169 15.62 -18.49 4.23
C VAL A 169 14.10 -18.41 4.26
N PHE A 170 13.57 -17.87 5.36
CA PHE A 170 12.14 -17.75 5.58
C PHE A 170 11.67 -16.33 5.38
N ALA A 171 10.47 -16.21 4.83
CA ALA A 171 9.68 -15.00 4.82
C ALA A 171 9.00 -14.81 6.18
N ASP A 172 8.88 -13.56 6.61
CA ASP A 172 8.03 -13.19 7.73
C ASP A 172 6.71 -12.64 7.19
N GLY A 173 5.63 -13.40 7.37
CA GLY A 173 4.28 -12.87 7.17
C GLY A 173 3.71 -12.97 5.75
N TYR A 174 2.41 -12.68 5.60
CA TYR A 174 1.83 -12.24 4.34
C TYR A 174 2.26 -10.79 4.11
N SER A 175 3.46 -10.64 3.57
CA SER A 175 4.00 -9.37 3.13
C SER A 175 3.70 -9.19 1.63
N LEU A 176 3.69 -7.95 1.15
CA LEU A 176 3.70 -7.71 -0.29
C LEU A 176 5.04 -8.21 -0.86
N TYR A 177 4.98 -9.21 -1.73
CA TYR A 177 6.15 -9.75 -2.42
C TYR A 177 6.21 -9.21 -3.84
N ALA A 178 7.22 -8.38 -4.12
CA ALA A 178 7.60 -8.04 -5.49
C ALA A 178 8.70 -9.00 -5.94
N VAL A 179 8.40 -9.86 -6.91
CA VAL A 179 9.37 -10.80 -7.47
C VAL A 179 9.95 -10.19 -8.74
N THR A 180 11.22 -9.82 -8.70
CA THR A 180 11.97 -9.26 -9.84
C THR A 180 13.11 -10.19 -10.23
N GLY A 181 13.57 -10.10 -11.49
CA GLY A 181 14.60 -10.99 -12.03
C GLY A 181 14.58 -11.00 -13.55
N ALA A 182 15.65 -11.45 -14.20
CA ALA A 182 15.70 -11.52 -15.67
C ALA A 182 14.91 -12.72 -16.22
N ASP A 183 14.92 -13.85 -15.51
CA ASP A 183 14.23 -15.07 -15.93
C ASP A 183 12.76 -15.06 -15.49
N GLU A 184 11.87 -15.03 -16.49
CA GLU A 184 10.43 -15.09 -16.28
C GLU A 184 9.98 -16.35 -15.54
N ARG A 185 10.57 -17.51 -15.84
CA ARG A 185 10.20 -18.78 -15.20
C ARG A 185 10.55 -18.77 -13.73
N GLU A 186 11.70 -18.21 -13.39
CA GLU A 186 12.11 -18.07 -11.99
C GLU A 186 11.12 -17.18 -11.23
N ARG A 187 10.73 -16.04 -11.82
CA ARG A 187 9.73 -15.15 -11.21
C ARG A 187 8.39 -15.84 -10.97
N PHE A 188 7.88 -16.57 -11.97
CA PHE A 188 6.63 -17.33 -11.83
C PHE A 188 6.72 -18.43 -10.76
N ASN A 189 7.86 -19.13 -10.65
CA ASN A 189 8.03 -20.17 -9.64
C ASN A 189 7.97 -19.61 -8.22
N TYR A 190 8.53 -18.42 -7.98
CA TYR A 190 8.43 -17.75 -6.68
C TYR A 190 7.00 -17.29 -6.37
N LEU A 191 6.30 -16.71 -7.35
CA LEU A 191 4.89 -16.33 -7.18
C LEU A 191 3.99 -17.54 -6.94
N ARG A 192 4.25 -18.65 -7.63
CA ARG A 192 3.58 -19.94 -7.41
C ARG A 192 3.80 -20.44 -5.98
N LEU A 193 5.05 -20.45 -5.50
CA LEU A 193 5.38 -20.91 -4.15
C LEU A 193 4.64 -20.10 -3.08
N LEU A 194 4.53 -18.78 -3.27
CA LEU A 194 3.74 -17.89 -2.40
C LEU A 194 2.24 -18.22 -2.42
N ALA A 195 1.69 -18.46 -3.61
CA ALA A 195 0.29 -18.83 -3.78
C ALA A 195 -0.01 -20.20 -3.14
N GLU A 196 0.85 -21.19 -3.36
CA GLU A 196 0.70 -22.53 -2.77
C GLU A 196 0.77 -22.49 -1.25
N ASP A 197 1.70 -21.72 -0.67
CA ASP A 197 1.80 -21.56 0.78
C ASP A 197 0.56 -20.89 1.37
N ALA A 198 0.05 -19.84 0.71
CA ALA A 198 -1.20 -19.18 1.10
C ALA A 198 -2.39 -20.16 1.07
N LEU A 199 -2.49 -20.99 0.03
CA LEU A 199 -3.54 -22.02 -0.08
C LEU A 199 -3.41 -23.07 1.03
N LEU A 200 -2.20 -23.52 1.36
CA LEU A 200 -1.94 -24.50 2.43
C LEU A 200 -2.35 -23.98 3.81
N GLU A 201 -2.28 -22.66 4.03
CA GLU A 201 -2.76 -22.03 5.26
C GLU A 201 -4.27 -21.78 5.31
N GLY A 202 -4.97 -22.05 4.20
CA GLY A 202 -6.40 -21.85 4.02
C GLY A 202 -6.78 -20.42 3.60
N ALA A 203 -5.83 -19.64 3.07
CA ALA A 203 -6.13 -18.36 2.44
C ALA A 203 -6.62 -18.56 1.00
N ASN A 204 -7.52 -17.68 0.55
CA ASN A 204 -7.92 -17.65 -0.86
C ASN A 204 -6.88 -16.87 -1.66
N VAL A 205 -6.49 -17.40 -2.81
CA VAL A 205 -5.55 -16.74 -3.73
C VAL A 205 -6.32 -16.23 -4.96
N LEU A 206 -6.19 -14.94 -5.24
CA LEU A 206 -6.58 -14.33 -6.51
C LEU A 206 -5.32 -14.07 -7.33
N ALA A 207 -5.20 -14.72 -8.49
CA ALA A 207 -4.15 -14.44 -9.45
C ALA A 207 -4.73 -13.62 -10.61
N ILE A 208 -4.09 -12.48 -10.91
CA ILE A 208 -4.39 -11.66 -12.08
C ILE A 208 -3.22 -11.84 -13.04
N ASP A 209 -3.50 -12.42 -14.21
CA ASP A 209 -2.48 -12.76 -15.20
C ASP A 209 -2.81 -12.09 -16.53
N GLU A 210 -2.20 -10.92 -16.75
CA GLU A 210 -2.32 -10.16 -18.00
C GLU A 210 -1.44 -10.71 -19.12
N CYS A 211 -0.54 -11.66 -18.81
CA CYS A 211 0.48 -12.17 -19.73
C CYS A 211 0.18 -13.57 -20.27
N ASN A 212 -0.93 -14.21 -19.87
CA ASN A 212 -1.21 -15.64 -20.13
C ASN A 212 -0.05 -16.55 -19.70
N GLY A 213 0.53 -16.28 -18.53
CA GLY A 213 1.46 -17.18 -17.86
C GLY A 213 0.85 -18.56 -17.62
N ASN A 214 1.70 -19.59 -17.72
CA ASN A 214 1.24 -20.97 -17.57
C ASN A 214 1.26 -21.39 -16.09
N TRP A 215 0.21 -21.03 -15.35
CA TRP A 215 0.02 -21.40 -13.94
C TRP A 215 -0.53 -22.84 -13.83
N ALA A 216 0.27 -23.84 -14.14
CA ALA A 216 -0.10 -25.22 -13.89
C ALA A 216 0.00 -25.52 -12.38
N PHE A 217 -1.09 -25.31 -11.63
CA PHE A 217 -1.20 -25.68 -10.22
C PHE A 217 -1.19 -27.20 -10.06
#